data_AF-A0A3Q9F3S2-F1
#
_entry.id   AF-A0A3Q9F3S2-F1
#
_cell.length_a   1.000
_cell.length_b   1.000
_cell.length_c   1.000
_cell.angle_alpha   90.00
_cell.angle_beta   90.00
_cell.angle_gamma   90.00
#
_symmetry.space_group_name_H-M   'P 1'
#
loop_
_entity.id
_entity.type
_entity.pdbx_description
1 polymer ?
#
loop_
_entity_poly.entity_id
_entity_poly.type
_entity_poly.pdbx_seq_one_letter_code
_entity_poly.pdbx_strand_id
1 'polypeptide(L)' 'MKPEEINQALRLTIEELTRKLADEVTSKNLLAIQLTQKEEAYQALQKEKEELETALDEVTAPEETDGGKKDGE' A
#
# COMPACT_ATOMS: atom_id res chain seq x y z
N MET A 1 -8.93 -52.40 3.26
CA MET A 1 -7.70 -51.64 3.61
C MET A 1 -7.25 -52.09 4.98
N LYS A 2 -5.96 -52.29 5.15
CA LYS A 2 -5.36 -52.65 6.44
C LYS A 2 -5.17 -51.37 7.27
N PRO A 3 -5.35 -51.40 8.61
CA PRO A 3 -5.16 -50.23 9.47
C PRO A 3 -3.81 -49.51 9.28
N GLU A 4 -2.75 -50.25 8.96
CA GLU A 4 -1.43 -49.70 8.68
C GLU A 4 -1.40 -48.81 7.43
N GLU A 5 -2.11 -49.22 6.37
CA GLU A 5 -2.21 -48.46 5.11
C GLU A 5 -2.94 -47.13 5.34
N ILE A 6 -4.00 -47.16 6.15
CA ILE A 6 -4.76 -45.96 6.54
C ILE A 6 -3.88 -45.02 7.35
N ASN A 7 -3.16 -45.54 8.35
CA ASN A 7 -2.26 -44.75 9.18
C ASN A 7 -1.13 -44.09 8.36
N GLN A 8 -0.59 -44.81 7.38
CA GLN A 8 0.42 -44.27 6.46
C GLN A 8 -0.16 -43.14 5.59
N ALA A 9 -1.34 -43.36 4.99
CA ALA A 9 -2.00 -42.35 4.18
C ALA A 9 -2.32 -41.07 4.97
N LEU A 10 -2.77 -41.22 6.22
CA LEU A 10 -3.03 -40.09 7.12
C LEU A 10 -1.75 -39.31 7.44
N ARG A 11 -0.63 -40.00 7.72
CA ARG A 11 0.66 -39.34 7.98
C ARG A 11 1.13 -38.52 6.78
N LEU A 12 1.10 -39.12 5.59
CA LEU A 12 1.47 -38.42 4.35
C LEU A 12 0.59 -37.19 4.11
N THR A 13 -0.72 -37.32 4.37
CA THR A 13 -1.66 -36.20 4.25
C THR A 13 -1.34 -35.09 5.25
N ILE A 14 -1.02 -35.43 6.51
CA ILE A 14 -0.63 -34.45 7.53
C ILE A 14 0.66 -33.73 7.12
N GLU A 15 1.67 -34.45 6.63
CA GLU A 15 2.91 -33.85 6.15
C GLU A 15 2.68 -32.89 4.98
N GLU A 16 1.83 -33.28 4.01
CA GLU A 16 1.48 -32.43 2.87
C GLU A 16 0.74 -31.17 3.30
N LEU A 17 -0.27 -31.30 4.18
CA LEU A 17 -1.03 -30.17 4.70
C LEU A 17 -0.15 -29.23 5.52
N THR A 18 0.79 -29.77 6.30
CA THR A 18 1.75 -28.98 7.08
C THR A 18 2.66 -28.16 6.16
N ARG A 19 3.14 -28.76 5.06
CA ARG A 19 3.94 -28.05 4.05
C ARG A 19 3.13 -26.94 3.38
N LYS A 20 1.92 -27.24 2.92
CA LYS A 20 1.02 -26.24 2.31
C LYS A 20 0.73 -25.08 3.26
N LEU A 21 0.52 -25.37 4.54
CA LEU A 21 0.31 -24.33 5.56
C LEU A 21 1.55 -23.45 5.73
N ALA A 22 2.76 -24.04 5.74
CA ALA A 22 4.00 -23.27 5.83
C ALA A 22 4.21 -22.36 4.61
N ASP A 23 3.89 -22.85 3.41
CA ASP A 23 3.96 -22.08 2.17
C ASP A 23 2.98 -20.90 2.19
N GLU A 24 1.75 -21.13 2.65
CA GLU A 24 0.73 -20.08 2.79
C GLU A 24 1.09 -19.03 3.85
N VAL A 25 1.59 -19.45 5.01
CA VAL A 25 2.04 -18.52 6.05
C VAL A 25 3.20 -17.66 5.54
N THR A 26 4.15 -18.25 4.81
CA THR A 26 5.26 -17.52 4.20
C THR A 26 4.75 -16.50 3.17
N SER A 27 3.84 -16.93 2.30
CA SER A 27 3.26 -16.08 1.25
C SER A 27 2.48 -14.91 1.84
N LYS A 28 1.66 -15.17 2.86
CA LYS A 28 0.91 -14.14 3.59
C LYS A 28 1.84 -13.12 4.24
N ASN A 29 2.91 -13.57 4.90
CA ASN A 29 3.86 -12.68 5.55
C ASN A 29 4.57 -11.79 4.52
N LEU A 30 4.96 -12.34 3.37
CA LEU A 30 5.55 -11.55 2.28
C LEU A 30 4.56 -10.50 1.75
N LEU A 31 3.30 -10.87 1.54
CA LEU A 31 2.26 -9.94 1.09
C LEU A 31 2.01 -8.83 2.11
N ALA A 32 2.01 -9.14 3.41
CA ALA A 32 1.86 -8.13 4.47
C ALA A 32 3.01 -7.10 4.44
N ILE A 33 4.26 -7.56 4.29
CA ILE A 33 5.43 -6.67 4.16
C ILE A 33 5.29 -5.79 2.91
N GLN A 34 4.94 -6.40 1.77
CA GLN A 34 4.76 -5.67 0.51
C GLN A 34 3.64 -4.63 0.60
N LEU A 35 2.54 -4.95 1.29
CA LEU A 35 1.44 -4.01 1.51
C LEU A 35 1.91 -2.80 2.32
N THR A 36 2.59 -3.02 3.44
CA THR A 36 3.14 -1.92 4.26
C THR A 36 4.08 -1.04 3.45
N GLN A 37 5.00 -1.63 2.67
CA GLN A 37 5.91 -0.86 1.81
C GLN A 37 5.17 -0.02 0.76
N LYS A 38 4.07 -0.54 0.20
CA LYS A 38 3.25 0.19 -0.76
C LYS A 38 2.45 1.32 -0.12
N GLU A 39 1.94 1.10 1.08
CA GLU A 39 1.26 2.14 1.86
C GLU A 39 2.21 3.28 2.22
N GLU A 40 3.43 2.98 2.68
CA GLU A 40 4.46 3.98 2.97
C GLU A 40 4.83 4.80 1.73
N ALA A 41 5.06 4.13 0.60
CA ALA A 41 5.35 4.81 -0.67
C ALA A 41 4.18 5.68 -1.15
N TYR A 42 2.95 5.21 -0.98
CA TYR A 42 1.74 5.97 -1.32
C TYR A 42 1.62 7.24 -0.47
N GLN A 43 1.85 7.14 0.84
CA GLN A 43 1.81 8.31 1.74
C GLN A 43 2.89 9.34 1.38
N ALA A 44 4.09 8.89 1.04
CA ALA A 44 5.17 9.78 0.60
C ALA A 44 4.79 10.54 -0.68
N LEU A 45 4.24 9.84 -1.68
CA LEU A 45 3.79 10.44 -2.93
C LEU A 45 2.61 11.39 -2.73
N GLN A 46 1.69 11.04 -1.83
CA GLN A 46 0.54 11.89 -1.50
C GLN A 46 1.00 13.22 -0.88
N LYS A 47 1.99 13.18 0.03
CA LYS A 47 2.59 14.38 0.60
C LYS A 47 3.31 15.24 -0.44
N GLU A 48 4.11 14.61 -1.30
CA GLU A 48 4.81 15.32 -2.38
C GLU A 48 3.82 15.99 -3.35
N LYS A 49 2.73 15.30 -3.67
CA LYS A 49 1.65 15.86 -4.50
C LYS A 49 1.03 17.10 -3.84
N GLU A 50 0.69 17.04 -2.56
CA GLU A 50 0.10 18.17 -1.84
C GLU A 50 1.06 19.37 -1.75
N GLU A 51 2.35 19.11 -1.54
CA GLU A 51 3.39 20.16 -1.55
C GLU A 51 3.51 20.83 -2.93
N LEU A 52 3.49 20.03 -4.01
CA LEU A 52 3.56 20.54 -5.37
C LEU A 52 2.28 21.29 -5.79
N GLU A 53 1.10 20.81 -5.39
CA GLU A 53 -0.17 21.51 -5.63
C GLU A 53 -0.17 22.88 -4.90
N THR A 54 0.28 22.91 -3.64
CA THR A 54 0.40 24.16 -2.88
C THR A 54 1.38 25.12 -3.54
N ALA A 55 2.58 24.64 -3.90
CA ALA A 55 3.59 25.47 -4.56
C ALA A 55 3.09 25.99 -5.93
N LEU A 56 2.33 25.18 -6.67
CA LEU A 56 1.73 25.58 -7.93
C LEU A 56 0.69 26.68 -7.72
N ASP A 57 -0.19 26.54 -6.72
CA ASP A 57 -1.18 27.55 -6.37
C ASP A 57 -0.51 28.88 -5.97
N GLU A 58 0.57 28.84 -5.18
CA GLU A 58 1.32 30.02 -4.77
C GLU A 58 1.92 30.79 -5.96
N VAL A 59 2.46 30.08 -6.96
CA VAL A 59 3.11 30.72 -8.13
C VAL A 59 2.15 31.04 -9.27
N THR A 60 0.93 30.51 -9.24
CA THR A 60 -0.11 30.75 -10.27
C THR A 60 -1.28 31.60 -9.77
N ALA A 61 -1.28 31.96 -8.48
CA ALA A 61 -2.23 32.93 -7.95
C ALA A 61 -2.20 34.20 -8.81
N PRO A 62 -3.36 34.66 -9.33
CA PRO A 62 -3.40 35.89 -10.10
C PRO A 62 -2.89 37.03 -9.22
N GLU A 63 -1.97 37.86 -9.74
CA GLU A 63 -1.63 39.13 -9.09
C GLU A 63 -2.96 39.81 -8.74
N GLU A 64 -3.19 40.11 -7.46
CA GLU A 64 -4.29 40.99 -7.06
C GLU A 64 -4.12 42.27 -7.86
N THR A 65 -4.90 42.42 -8.92
CA THR A 65 -4.92 43.64 -9.71
C THR A 65 -5.37 44.71 -8.75
N ASP A 66 -4.41 45.55 -8.33
CA ASP A 66 -4.63 46.80 -7.61
C ASP A 66 -5.78 47.53 -8.28
N GLY A 67 -6.95 47.38 -7.65
CA GLY A 67 -8.22 47.97 -8.06
C GLY A 67 -8.16 49.45 -7.80
N GLY A 68 -7.41 50.15 -8.65
CA GLY A 68 -7.60 51.55 -9.03
C GLY A 68 -7.99 52.49 -7.90
N LYS A 69 -7.00 52.94 -7.14
CA LYS A 69 -7.05 54.28 -6.57
C LYS A 69 -7.08 55.28 -7.72
N LYS A 70 -8.26 55.74 -8.12
CA LYS A 70 -8.45 57.00 -8.83
C LYS A 70 -9.19 57.97 -7.93
N ASP A 71 -8.39 58.62 -7.09
CA ASP A 71 -8.66 59.99 -6.69
C ASP A 71 -8.71 60.83 -7.99
N GLY A 72 -9.80 61.55 -8.25
CA GLY A 72 -9.91 62.38 -9.46
C GLY A 72 -11.27 63.06 -9.64
N GLU A 73 -11.33 64.29 -9.12
CA GLU A 73 -12.27 65.43 -9.38
C GLU A 73 -13.75 65.33 -8.99
#